data_AF-A0A5D2Z1K7-F1
#
_entry.id   AF-A0A5D2Z1K7-F1
#
_cell.length_a   1.000
_cell.length_b   1.000
_cell.length_c   1.000
_cell.angle_alpha   90.00
_cell.angle_beta   90.00
_cell.angle_gamma   90.00
#
_symmetry.space_group_name_H-M   'P 1'
#
loop_
_entity.id
_entity.type
_entity.pdbx_description
1 polymer ?
#
loop_
_entity_poly.entity_id
_entity_poly.type
_entity_poly.pdbx_seq_one_letter_code
_entity_poly.pdbx_strand_id
1 'polypeptide(L)'
;MATPVMVLFSTVLVPSAIVIFLVITGFLFSGGCGVGAITALSWIYNYVQGKHPLGADKLDYARDMLASMTSGVTEKAKEYAHYVKHKFWRLHKGNDLEVEP
;
A
#
# COMPACT_ATOMS: atom_id res chain seq x y z
N MET A 1 -25.24 23.88 48.28
CA MET A 1 -24.38 24.38 47.19
C MET A 1 -23.61 23.20 46.57
N ALA A 2 -23.94 22.87 45.32
CA ALA A 2 -23.08 22.23 44.30
C ALA A 2 -22.51 20.78 44.41
N THR A 3 -23.12 19.83 45.13
CA THR A 3 -22.69 18.40 45.10
C THR A 3 -23.37 17.41 44.11
N PRO A 4 -24.33 17.78 43.24
CA PRO A 4 -24.81 16.85 42.20
C PRO A 4 -24.10 17.00 40.84
N VAL A 5 -23.47 18.15 40.58
CA VAL A 5 -22.85 18.42 39.27
C VAL A 5 -21.54 17.66 39.09
N MET A 6 -20.69 17.58 40.11
CA MET A 6 -19.41 16.84 40.05
C MET A 6 -19.59 15.33 39.77
N VAL A 7 -20.67 14.72 40.25
CA VAL A 7 -20.94 13.28 40.04
C VAL A 7 -21.52 13.03 38.66
N LEU A 8 -22.42 13.89 38.18
CA LEU A 8 -22.88 13.87 36.77
C LEU A 8 -21.71 14.12 35.81
N PHE A 9 -20.80 15.04 36.16
CA PHE A 9 -19.58 15.28 35.40
C PHE A 9 -18.64 14.08 35.44
N SER A 10 -18.50 13.35 36.54
CA SER A 10 -17.64 12.15 36.61
C SER A 10 -18.27 10.93 35.92
N THR A 11 -19.56 10.66 36.15
CA THR A 11 -20.30 9.58 35.50
C THR A 11 -20.49 9.82 34.01
N VAL A 12 -20.45 11.07 33.51
CA VAL A 12 -20.45 11.37 32.08
C VAL A 12 -19.04 11.52 31.50
N LEU A 13 -18.05 12.02 32.26
CA LEU A 13 -16.66 12.13 31.79
C LEU A 13 -16.04 10.76 31.57
N VAL A 14 -16.23 9.82 32.48
CA VAL A 14 -15.60 8.49 32.35
C VAL A 14 -16.04 7.80 31.04
N PRO A 15 -17.34 7.62 30.75
CA PRO A 15 -17.78 7.05 29.48
C PRO A 15 -17.50 7.95 28.28
N SER A 16 -17.61 9.29 28.38
CA SER A 16 -17.27 10.18 27.27
C SER A 16 -15.79 10.12 26.93
N ALA A 17 -14.91 10.07 27.94
CA ALA A 17 -13.47 9.95 27.76
C ALA A 17 -13.13 8.61 27.10
N ILE A 18 -13.75 7.51 27.53
CA ILE A 18 -13.59 6.19 26.90
C ILE A 18 -14.04 6.23 25.44
N VAL A 19 -15.19 6.83 25.13
CA VAL A 19 -15.69 6.98 23.75
C VAL A 19 -14.73 7.81 22.92
N ILE A 20 -14.27 8.95 23.41
CA ILE A 20 -13.28 9.79 22.71
C ILE A 20 -11.97 9.01 22.51
N PHE A 21 -11.51 8.28 23.52
CA PHE A 21 -10.30 7.47 23.42
C PHE A 21 -10.44 6.32 22.43
N LEU A 22 -11.61 5.67 22.36
CA LEU A 22 -11.94 4.62 21.37
C LEU A 22 -12.10 5.20 19.98
N VAL A 23 -12.69 6.39 19.85
CA VAL A 23 -12.80 7.09 18.57
C VAL A 23 -11.43 7.49 18.10
N ILE A 24 -10.60 8.13 18.93
CA ILE A 24 -9.22 8.49 18.57
C ILE A 24 -8.40 7.23 18.32
N THR A 25 -8.45 6.20 19.15
CA THR A 25 -7.68 4.95 18.99
C THR A 25 -8.15 4.17 17.76
N GLY A 26 -9.45 4.00 17.58
CA GLY A 26 -10.05 3.34 16.41
C GLY A 26 -9.88 4.14 15.12
N PHE A 27 -9.88 5.48 15.21
CA PHE A 27 -9.55 6.38 14.12
C PHE A 27 -8.05 6.58 13.95
N LEU A 28 -7.18 6.25 14.90
CA LEU A 28 -5.73 6.17 14.67
C LEU A 28 -5.41 4.84 14.00
N PHE A 29 -6.05 3.78 14.46
CA PHE A 29 -6.00 2.45 13.88
C PHE A 29 -6.56 2.43 12.45
N SER A 30 -7.64 3.17 12.16
CA SER A 30 -8.25 3.29 10.82
C SER A 30 -7.75 4.51 10.03
N GLY A 31 -7.45 5.62 10.71
CA GLY A 31 -7.14 6.92 10.12
C GLY A 31 -5.68 7.11 9.75
N GLY A 32 -4.85 6.07 9.82
CA GLY A 32 -3.72 5.96 8.90
C GLY A 32 -4.17 6.16 7.44
N CYS A 33 -5.38 5.68 7.09
CA CYS A 33 -5.99 5.88 5.78
C CYS A 33 -6.55 7.31 5.62
N GLY A 34 -7.15 7.90 6.66
CA GLY A 34 -7.72 9.25 6.63
C GLY A 34 -6.66 10.36 6.53
N VAL A 35 -5.62 10.29 7.35
CA VAL A 35 -4.44 11.19 7.26
C VAL A 35 -3.71 10.96 5.94
N GLY A 36 -3.62 9.71 5.47
CA GLY A 36 -3.10 9.39 4.14
C GLY A 36 -3.90 10.04 3.02
N ALA A 37 -5.24 9.96 3.06
CA ALA A 37 -6.13 10.58 2.08
C ALA A 37 -6.04 12.12 2.11
N ILE A 38 -6.04 12.73 3.30
CA ILE A 38 -5.87 14.19 3.45
C ILE A 38 -4.49 14.62 2.96
N THR A 39 -3.45 13.83 3.23
CA THR A 39 -2.08 14.09 2.76
C THR A 39 -2.01 13.99 1.23
N ALA A 40 -2.62 12.96 0.63
CA ALA A 40 -2.69 12.78 -0.81
C ALA A 40 -3.49 13.91 -1.50
N LEU A 41 -4.64 14.29 -0.94
CA LEU A 41 -5.44 15.41 -1.41
C LEU A 41 -4.66 16.73 -1.28
N SER A 42 -3.96 16.96 -0.16
CA SER A 42 -3.12 18.13 0.03
C SER A 42 -1.94 18.16 -0.94
N TRP A 43 -1.39 17.01 -1.32
CA TRP A 43 -0.31 16.88 -2.29
C TRP A 43 -0.79 17.20 -3.71
N ILE A 44 -1.94 16.67 -4.11
CA ILE A 44 -2.58 16.93 -5.42
C ILE A 44 -3.03 18.39 -5.52
N TYR A 45 -3.62 18.93 -4.46
CA TYR A 45 -4.06 20.33 -4.42
C TYR A 45 -2.86 21.30 -4.54
N ASN A 46 -1.75 21.00 -3.87
CA ASN A 46 -0.52 21.80 -3.96
C ASN A 46 0.23 21.60 -5.30
N TYR A 47 0.10 20.43 -5.93
CA TYR A 47 0.57 20.15 -7.30
C TYR A 47 -0.17 21.02 -8.33
N VAL A 48 -1.50 21.12 -8.23
CA VAL A 48 -2.34 21.98 -9.09
C VAL A 48 -2.02 23.46 -8.87
N GLN A 49 -1.64 23.86 -7.66
CA GLN A 49 -1.13 25.21 -7.38
C GLN A 49 0.31 25.45 -7.86
N GLY A 50 0.92 24.52 -8.59
CA GLY A 50 2.24 24.71 -9.22
C GLY A 50 3.44 24.55 -8.27
N LYS A 51 3.20 24.18 -7.00
CA LYS A 51 4.25 23.86 -6.05
C LYS A 51 4.52 22.35 -6.12
N HIS A 52 5.37 22.00 -7.08
CA HIS A 52 5.95 20.68 -7.29
C HIS A 52 6.23 20.01 -5.93
N PRO A 53 5.44 19.02 -5.53
CA PRO A 53 5.41 18.60 -4.15
C PRO A 53 6.59 17.66 -3.84
N LEU A 54 7.19 17.88 -2.67
CA LEU A 54 8.45 17.34 -2.13
C LEU A 54 8.57 15.80 -2.05
N GLY A 55 7.56 15.06 -2.54
CA GLY A 55 7.51 13.59 -2.51
C GLY A 55 7.58 12.92 -3.88
N ALA A 56 7.44 13.67 -4.98
CA ALA A 56 7.50 13.10 -6.34
C ALA A 56 8.91 12.57 -6.61
N ASP A 57 9.92 13.30 -6.13
CA ASP A 57 11.32 12.93 -6.18
C ASP A 57 11.61 11.58 -5.48
N LYS A 58 10.91 11.32 -4.36
CA LYS A 58 11.06 10.04 -3.64
C LYS A 58 10.35 8.89 -4.36
N LEU A 59 9.22 9.17 -5.00
CA LEU A 59 8.51 8.19 -5.82
C LEU A 59 9.31 7.87 -7.09
N ASP A 60 9.91 8.88 -7.71
CA ASP A 60 10.75 8.72 -8.90
C ASP A 60 12.04 7.98 -8.56
N TYR A 61 12.68 8.31 -7.44
CA TYR A 61 13.83 7.57 -6.92
C TYR A 61 13.48 6.11 -6.57
N ALA A 62 12.33 5.88 -5.91
CA ALA A 62 11.87 4.52 -5.61
C ALA A 62 11.50 3.75 -6.89
N ARG A 63 10.95 4.43 -7.90
CA ARG A 63 10.66 3.83 -9.20
C ARG A 63 11.90 3.53 -10.00
N ASP A 64 12.89 4.40 -10.01
CA ASP A 64 14.17 4.18 -10.71
C ASP A 64 14.96 3.03 -10.05
N MET A 65 15.00 3.02 -8.72
CA MET A 65 15.52 1.90 -7.92
C MET A 65 14.75 0.59 -8.21
N LEU A 66 13.43 0.65 -8.33
CA LEU A 66 12.62 -0.54 -8.64
C LEU A 66 12.77 -0.98 -10.10
N ALA A 67 12.86 -0.04 -11.04
CA ALA A 67 13.03 -0.30 -12.46
C ALA A 67 14.41 -0.91 -12.76
N SER A 68 15.46 -0.44 -12.08
CA SER A 68 16.80 -1.02 -12.16
C SER A 68 16.85 -2.45 -11.60
N MET A 69 16.21 -2.72 -10.45
CA MET A 69 16.08 -4.09 -9.92
C MET A 69 15.23 -5.00 -10.83
N THR A 70 14.12 -4.48 -11.35
CA THR A 70 13.20 -5.24 -12.21
C THR A 70 13.87 -5.59 -13.55
N SER A 71 14.68 -4.70 -14.11
CA SER A 71 15.40 -4.95 -15.37
C SER A 71 16.39 -6.10 -15.23
N GLY A 72 17.17 -6.15 -14.15
CA GLY A 72 18.12 -7.25 -13.90
C GLY A 72 17.44 -8.61 -13.72
N VAL A 73 16.34 -8.66 -12.97
CA VAL A 73 15.57 -9.91 -12.75
C VAL A 73 14.86 -10.35 -14.02
N THR A 74 14.33 -9.41 -14.81
CA THR A 74 13.65 -9.70 -16.07
C THR A 74 14.62 -10.27 -17.10
N GLU A 75 15.85 -9.78 -17.16
CA GLU A 75 16.86 -10.31 -18.07
C GLU A 75 17.23 -11.76 -17.75
N LYS A 76 17.45 -12.08 -16.47
CA LYS A 76 17.68 -13.47 -16.04
C LYS A 76 16.46 -14.34 -16.28
N ALA A 77 15.27 -13.86 -15.92
CA ALA A 77 14.03 -14.59 -16.17
C ALA A 77 13.80 -14.85 -17.66
N LYS A 78 14.16 -13.92 -18.55
CA LYS A 78 14.06 -14.07 -20.00
C LYS A 78 15.03 -15.13 -20.53
N GLU A 79 16.25 -15.21 -20.01
CA GLU A 79 17.23 -16.24 -20.35
C GLU A 79 16.76 -17.64 -19.92
N TYR A 80 16.28 -17.78 -18.67
CA TYR A 80 15.68 -19.02 -18.18
C TYR A 80 14.40 -19.37 -18.94
N ALA A 81 13.55 -18.40 -19.25
CA ALA A 81 12.36 -18.61 -20.05
C ALA A 81 12.72 -19.07 -21.46
N HIS A 82 13.80 -18.57 -22.05
CA HIS A 82 14.26 -19.04 -23.37
C HIS A 82 14.75 -20.49 -23.31
N TYR A 83 15.51 -20.86 -22.26
CA TYR A 83 15.96 -22.23 -22.04
C TYR A 83 14.79 -23.20 -21.79
N VAL A 84 13.88 -22.83 -20.89
CA VAL A 84 12.69 -23.62 -20.57
C VAL A 84 11.77 -23.71 -21.78
N LYS A 85 11.59 -22.63 -22.56
CA LYS A 85 10.79 -22.64 -23.81
C LYS A 85 11.38 -23.59 -24.84
N HIS A 86 12.70 -23.58 -25.01
CA HIS A 86 13.39 -24.51 -25.91
C HIS A 86 13.26 -25.97 -25.45
N LYS A 87 13.33 -26.22 -24.13
CA LYS A 87 13.12 -27.55 -23.55
C LYS A 87 11.66 -28.00 -23.62
N PHE A 88 10.71 -27.08 -23.40
CA PHE A 88 9.28 -27.34 -23.45
C PHE A 88 8.83 -27.72 -24.85
N TRP A 89 9.30 -27.00 -25.88
CA TRP A 89 9.06 -27.38 -27.28
C TRP A 89 9.58 -28.77 -27.63
N ARG A 90 10.69 -29.21 -27.01
CA ARG A 90 11.25 -30.55 -27.21
C ARG A 90 10.43 -31.63 -26.52
N LEU A 91 9.93 -31.36 -25.31
CA LEU A 91 9.14 -32.31 -24.54
C LEU A 91 7.72 -32.47 -25.09
N HIS A 92 7.09 -31.37 -25.55
CA HIS A 92 5.78 -31.44 -26.21
C HIS A 92 5.87 -32.24 -27.51
N LYS A 93 6.85 -31.93 -28.38
CA LYS A 93 7.05 -32.65 -29.66
C LYS A 93 7.36 -34.15 -29.52
N GLY A 94 7.97 -34.57 -28.40
CA GLY A 94 8.24 -35.98 -28.13
C GLY A 94 7.04 -36.75 -27.60
N ASN A 95 6.17 -36.09 -26.82
CA ASN A 95 4.97 -36.69 -26.24
C ASN A 95 3.77 -36.69 -27.22
N ASP A 96 3.82 -35.87 -28.27
CA ASP A 96 2.85 -35.91 -29.38
C ASP A 96 3.03 -37.15 -30.29
N LEU A 97 4.16 -37.87 -30.20
CA LEU A 97 4.45 -39.08 -30.99
C LEU A 97 4.12 -40.39 -30.26
N GLU A 98 3.76 -40.34 -28.97
CA GLU A 98 3.39 -41.51 -28.15
C GLU A 98 1.85 -41.62 -27.95
N VAL A 99 1.07 -40.68 -28.50
CA VAL A 99 -0.39 -40.67 -28.45
C VAL A 99 -0.98 -40.83 -29.86
N GLU A 100 -0.66 -41.94 -30.52
CA GLU A 100 -1.44 -42.43 -31.66
C GLU A 100 -1.81 -43.91 -31.37
N PRO A 101 -3.10 -44.24 -31.11
CA PRO A 101 -3.54 -45.62 -30.86
C PRO A 101 -3.59 -46.49 -32.12
#